data_AF-A0A1K2H400-F1
#
_entry.id   AF-A0A1K2H400-F1
#
_cell.length_a   1.000
_cell.length_b   1.000
_cell.length_c   1.000
_cell.angle_alpha   90.00
_cell.angle_beta   90.00
_cell.angle_gamma   90.00
#
_symmetry.space_group_name_H-M   'P 1'
#
loop_
_entity.id
_entity.type
_entity.pdbx_description
1 polymer ?
#
loop_
_entity_poly.entity_id
_entity_poly.type
_entity_poly.pdbx_seq_one_letter_code
_entity_poly.pdbx_strand_id
1 'polypeptide(L)'
;MLTTHLVCAPDDLCSPAVVTEWLVPAGWQVEADAPLVRLAVAGEVHVVVTPTAGMVLEHCVAIGEPLAASDLLAMIEADEPDFGEMLIPAEDAAEVLSVPACRLAQRPLAPSAVHSEALALCAALGIAPDEVPAGPQGQLGRREVEVHVRAELRKLAALRRLLAED
;
A
#
# COMPACT_ATOMS: atom_id res chain seq x y z
N MET A 1 5.79 -23.78 7.53
CA MET A 1 6.21 -22.95 8.70
C MET A 1 4.94 -22.29 9.20
N LEU A 2 4.68 -22.24 10.52
CA LEU A 2 3.47 -21.58 11.01
C LEU A 2 3.66 -20.07 10.98
N THR A 3 2.77 -19.39 10.26
CA THR A 3 2.70 -17.93 10.21
C THR A 3 1.33 -17.46 10.67
N THR A 4 1.29 -16.26 11.22
CA THR A 4 0.04 -15.64 11.68
C THR A 4 -0.49 -14.71 10.60
N HIS A 5 -1.64 -15.06 10.05
CA HIS A 5 -2.38 -14.25 9.09
C HIS A 5 -3.40 -13.38 9.83
N LEU A 6 -3.49 -12.13 9.39
CA LEU A 6 -4.45 -11.16 9.90
C LEU A 6 -5.65 -11.12 8.95
N VAL A 7 -6.86 -11.27 9.51
CA VAL A 7 -8.11 -11.07 8.77
C VAL A 7 -8.66 -9.71 9.15
N CYS A 8 -8.70 -8.79 8.19
CA CYS A 8 -9.23 -7.44 8.38
C CYS A 8 -10.62 -7.29 7.75
N ALA A 9 -11.37 -6.28 8.21
CA ALA A 9 -12.59 -5.86 7.56
C ALA A 9 -12.29 -5.31 6.14
N PRO A 10 -13.21 -5.48 5.17
CA PRO A 10 -13.02 -4.97 3.81
C PRO A 10 -12.68 -3.47 3.76
N ASP A 11 -11.85 -3.06 2.80
CA ASP A 11 -11.44 -1.66 2.64
C ASP A 11 -12.59 -0.74 2.18
N ASP A 12 -13.60 -1.31 1.52
CA ASP A 12 -14.81 -0.65 1.05
C ASP A 12 -15.99 -0.74 2.05
N LEU A 13 -15.71 -1.07 3.32
CA LEU A 13 -16.71 -1.20 4.37
C LEU A 13 -17.46 0.11 4.60
N CYS A 14 -18.78 0.08 4.37
CA CYS A 14 -19.66 1.23 4.61
C CYS A 14 -20.09 1.32 6.08
N SER A 15 -20.08 2.53 6.65
CA SER A 15 -20.62 2.77 8.00
C SER A 15 -22.15 2.95 7.98
N PRO A 16 -22.88 2.56 9.05
CA PRO A 16 -22.40 1.86 10.25
C PRO A 16 -22.16 0.37 9.98
N ALA A 17 -21.06 -0.18 10.51
CA ALA A 17 -20.76 -1.60 10.45
C ALA A 17 -20.54 -2.16 11.86
N VAL A 18 -21.07 -3.35 12.16
CA VAL A 18 -20.87 -4.06 13.44
C VAL A 18 -20.73 -5.55 13.23
N VAL A 19 -19.97 -6.22 14.10
CA VAL A 19 -19.96 -7.69 14.17
C VAL A 19 -21.29 -8.16 14.75
N THR A 20 -21.99 -9.07 14.07
CA THR A 20 -23.24 -9.66 14.58
C THR A 20 -23.05 -11.06 15.13
N GLU A 21 -22.16 -11.85 14.53
CA GLU A 21 -21.94 -13.25 14.92
C GLU A 21 -20.57 -13.75 14.45
N TRP A 22 -19.85 -14.43 15.34
CA TRP A 22 -18.68 -15.24 14.99
C TRP A 22 -19.14 -16.64 14.55
N LEU A 23 -18.84 -17.03 13.32
CA LEU A 23 -19.25 -18.33 12.75
C LEU A 23 -18.25 -19.44 13.10
N VAL A 24 -16.99 -19.07 13.37
CA VAL A 24 -15.95 -19.97 13.82
C VAL A 24 -15.40 -19.46 15.16
N PRO A 25 -15.45 -20.27 16.24
CA PRO A 25 -14.90 -19.89 17.53
C PRO A 25 -13.36 -19.89 17.53
N ALA A 26 -12.77 -19.11 18.43
CA ALA A 26 -11.33 -19.16 18.67
C ALA A 26 -10.88 -20.57 19.14
N GLY A 27 -9.69 -20.98 18.72
CA GLY A 27 -9.10 -22.30 18.93
C GLY A 27 -9.56 -23.37 17.94
N TRP A 28 -10.36 -23.03 16.92
CA TRP A 28 -10.88 -24.00 15.95
C TRP A 28 -10.21 -23.91 14.59
N GLN A 29 -10.17 -25.05 13.90
CA GLN A 29 -9.69 -25.13 12.53
C GLN A 29 -10.73 -24.55 11.57
N VAL A 30 -10.24 -23.85 10.55
CA VAL A 30 -11.04 -23.27 9.47
C VAL A 30 -10.37 -23.58 8.12
N GLU A 31 -11.18 -23.82 7.09
CA GLU A 31 -10.71 -24.04 5.71
C GLU A 31 -10.59 -22.72 4.96
N ALA A 32 -9.79 -22.69 3.90
CA ALA A 32 -9.71 -21.54 3.01
C ALA A 32 -11.10 -21.22 2.41
N ASP A 33 -11.39 -19.93 2.25
CA ASP A 33 -12.66 -19.38 1.78
C ASP A 33 -13.89 -19.71 2.66
N ALA A 34 -13.67 -20.29 3.85
CA ALA A 34 -14.78 -20.59 4.76
C ALA A 34 -15.32 -19.31 5.44
N PRO A 35 -16.63 -19.22 5.69
CA PRO A 35 -17.25 -18.13 6.43
C PRO A 35 -16.68 -18.00 7.86
N LEU A 36 -16.19 -16.82 8.22
CA LEU A 36 -15.57 -16.56 9.53
C LEU A 36 -16.48 -15.77 10.46
N VAL A 37 -17.06 -14.67 9.95
CA VAL A 37 -17.84 -13.72 10.74
C VAL A 37 -18.95 -13.08 9.91
N ARG A 38 -20.11 -12.84 10.55
CA ARG A 38 -21.19 -12.03 9.98
C ARG A 38 -21.09 -10.61 10.48
N LEU A 39 -21.25 -9.68 9.55
CA LEU A 39 -21.31 -8.25 9.80
C LEU A 39 -22.70 -7.73 9.42
N ALA A 40 -23.18 -6.72 10.13
CA ALA A 40 -24.27 -5.87 9.67
C ALA A 40 -23.67 -4.55 9.19
N VAL A 41 -23.77 -4.27 7.89
CA VAL A 41 -23.16 -3.10 7.22
C VAL A 41 -24.30 -2.28 6.63
N ALA A 42 -24.49 -1.05 7.12
CA ALA A 42 -25.63 -0.19 6.78
C ALA A 42 -27.01 -0.88 6.89
N GLY A 43 -27.14 -1.88 7.75
CA GLY A 43 -28.35 -2.68 7.96
C GLY A 43 -28.44 -3.96 7.12
N GLU A 44 -27.54 -4.16 6.16
CA GLU A 44 -27.45 -5.37 5.34
C GLU A 44 -26.50 -6.40 5.95
N VAL A 45 -26.74 -7.69 5.71
CA VAL A 45 -25.91 -8.78 6.25
C VAL A 45 -24.79 -9.11 5.27
N HIS A 46 -23.55 -9.00 5.75
CA HIS A 46 -22.35 -9.37 5.01
C HIS A 46 -21.60 -10.50 5.73
N VAL A 47 -20.83 -11.28 4.98
CA VAL A 47 -20.02 -12.38 5.50
C VAL A 47 -18.58 -12.14 5.08
N VAL A 48 -17.67 -12.16 6.05
CA VAL A 48 -16.23 -12.17 5.79
C VAL A 48 -15.76 -13.62 5.80
N VAL A 49 -15.02 -14.02 4.77
CA VAL A 49 -14.40 -15.34 4.63
C VAL A 49 -12.92 -15.27 4.97
N THR A 50 -12.34 -16.39 5.42
CA THR A 50 -10.88 -16.46 5.61
C THR A 50 -10.19 -16.74 4.27
N PRO A 51 -9.07 -16.07 3.95
CA PRO A 51 -8.32 -16.33 2.72
C PRO A 51 -7.46 -17.61 2.78
N THR A 52 -7.24 -18.17 3.98
CA THR A 52 -6.35 -19.31 4.20
C THR A 52 -6.95 -20.31 5.16
N ALA A 53 -6.55 -21.58 5.03
CA ALA A 53 -6.87 -22.63 5.98
C ALA A 53 -5.91 -22.56 7.17
N GLY A 54 -6.41 -22.72 8.39
CA GLY A 54 -5.61 -22.59 9.60
C GLY A 54 -6.41 -22.72 10.89
N MET A 55 -5.80 -22.37 12.01
CA MET A 55 -6.45 -22.30 13.32
C MET A 55 -6.75 -20.85 13.68
N VAL A 56 -8.01 -20.54 14.01
CA VAL A 56 -8.38 -19.22 14.53
C VAL A 56 -7.77 -19.07 15.92
N LEU A 57 -6.84 -18.14 16.11
CA LEU A 57 -6.19 -17.89 17.40
C LEU A 57 -7.10 -17.11 18.33
N GLU A 58 -7.62 -15.98 17.84
CA GLU A 58 -8.46 -15.09 18.61
C GLU A 58 -9.38 -14.23 17.74
N HIS A 59 -10.41 -13.70 18.39
CA HIS A 59 -11.31 -12.68 17.86
C HIS A 59 -10.88 -11.33 18.43
N CYS A 60 -10.53 -10.39 17.57
CA CYS A 60 -10.00 -9.08 17.98
C CYS A 60 -11.10 -8.03 18.20
N VAL A 61 -12.36 -8.36 17.89
CA VAL A 61 -13.52 -7.46 17.98
C VAL A 61 -14.70 -8.16 18.66
N ALA A 62 -15.38 -7.44 19.55
CA ALA A 62 -16.57 -7.96 20.23
C ALA A 62 -17.83 -7.85 19.36
N ILE A 63 -18.80 -8.74 19.59
CA ILE A 63 -20.12 -8.64 18.95
C ILE A 63 -20.78 -7.32 19.37
N GLY A 64 -21.30 -6.59 18.38
CA GLY A 64 -21.95 -5.29 18.55
C GLY A 64 -21.00 -4.09 18.59
N GLU A 65 -19.69 -4.30 18.52
CA GLU A 65 -18.71 -3.22 18.44
C GLU A 65 -18.70 -2.58 17.04
N PRO A 66 -18.62 -1.23 16.94
CA PRO A 66 -18.53 -0.55 15.65
C PRO A 66 -17.20 -0.82 14.96
N LEU A 67 -17.27 -1.04 13.65
CA LEU A 67 -16.14 -1.32 12.77
C LEU A 67 -15.88 -0.18 11.78
N ALA A 68 -14.61 0.05 11.50
CA ALA A 68 -14.11 0.82 10.38
C ALA A 68 -13.50 -0.09 9.30
N ALA A 69 -13.27 0.47 8.12
CA ALA A 69 -12.54 -0.20 7.05
C ALA A 69 -11.14 -0.62 7.54
N SER A 70 -10.70 -1.80 7.12
CA SER A 70 -9.40 -2.40 7.48
C SER A 70 -9.19 -2.71 8.97
N ASP A 71 -10.21 -2.60 9.83
CA ASP A 71 -10.11 -3.02 11.24
C ASP A 71 -9.77 -4.51 11.35
N LEU A 72 -8.88 -4.86 12.27
CA LEU A 72 -8.48 -6.24 12.50
C LEU A 72 -9.62 -7.02 13.15
N LEU A 73 -10.11 -8.06 12.47
CA LEU A 73 -11.21 -8.90 12.95
C LEU A 73 -10.68 -10.12 13.71
N ALA A 74 -9.75 -10.87 13.14
CA ALA A 74 -9.25 -12.11 13.73
C ALA A 74 -7.81 -12.40 13.30
N MET A 75 -7.15 -13.27 14.07
CA MET A 75 -5.83 -13.80 13.77
C MET A 75 -5.92 -15.31 13.51
N ILE A 76 -5.31 -15.78 12.43
CA ILE A 76 -5.32 -17.19 12.03
C ILE A 76 -3.88 -17.68 11.92
N GLU A 77 -3.55 -18.76 12.61
CA GLU A 77 -2.29 -19.46 12.41
C GLU A 77 -2.45 -20.45 11.26
N ALA A 78 -1.72 -20.26 10.18
CA ALA A 78 -1.75 -21.12 9.00
C ALA A 78 -0.37 -21.68 8.71
N ASP A 79 -0.33 -22.83 8.05
CA ASP A 79 0.92 -23.35 7.51
C ASP A 79 1.16 -22.67 6.17
N GLU A 80 2.19 -21.84 6.11
CA GLU A 80 2.61 -21.24 4.86
C GLU A 80 3.24 -22.34 3.98
N PRO A 81 2.86 -22.44 2.69
CA PRO A 81 3.57 -23.28 1.76
C PRO A 81 5.05 -22.89 1.81
N ASP A 82 5.94 -23.87 1.91
CA ASP A 82 7.36 -23.63 1.75
C ASP A 82 7.59 -23.25 0.29
N PHE A 83 7.48 -21.95 -0.01
CA PHE A 83 7.96 -21.34 -1.24
C PHE A 83 9.49 -21.29 -1.15
N GLY A 84 10.10 -22.47 -0.99
CA GLY A 84 11.47 -22.64 -0.53
C GLY A 84 12.39 -21.69 -1.27
N GLU A 85 13.03 -20.79 -0.51
CA GLU A 85 13.94 -19.71 -0.94
C GLU A 85 14.04 -19.56 -2.46
N MET A 86 12.93 -19.20 -3.11
CA MET A 86 12.93 -18.97 -4.54
C MET A 86 13.50 -17.57 -4.73
N LEU A 87 14.81 -17.47 -4.47
CA LEU A 87 15.65 -16.35 -4.78
C LEU A 87 15.49 -16.16 -6.27
N ILE A 88 14.76 -15.12 -6.66
CA ILE A 88 14.76 -14.67 -8.04
C ILE A 88 16.23 -14.39 -8.36
N PRO A 89 16.83 -15.11 -9.33
CA PRO A 89 18.22 -14.85 -9.67
C PRO A 89 18.35 -13.39 -10.08
N ALA A 90 19.44 -12.73 -9.67
CA ALA A 90 19.57 -11.27 -9.78
C ALA A 90 19.40 -10.75 -11.22
N GLU A 91 19.62 -11.62 -12.22
CA GLU A 91 19.39 -11.37 -13.64
C GLU A 91 17.90 -11.18 -14.01
N ASP A 92 16.98 -11.84 -13.30
CA ASP A 92 15.53 -11.77 -13.53
C ASP A 92 14.83 -10.73 -12.63
N ALA A 93 15.54 -10.20 -11.63
CA ALA A 93 15.01 -9.22 -10.70
C ALA A 93 14.52 -7.94 -11.41
N ALA A 94 15.17 -7.54 -12.50
CA ALA A 94 14.77 -6.37 -13.28
C ALA A 94 13.39 -6.54 -13.95
N GLU A 95 13.06 -7.76 -14.38
CA GLU A 95 11.78 -8.08 -15.01
C GLU A 95 10.67 -8.22 -13.94
N VAL A 96 10.97 -8.80 -12.78
CA VAL A 96 10.01 -8.92 -11.67
C VAL A 96 9.74 -7.57 -10.99
N LEU A 97 10.75 -6.72 -10.82
CA LEU A 97 10.58 -5.35 -10.30
C LEU A 97 9.89 -4.41 -11.30
N SER A 98 9.72 -4.85 -12.55
CA SER A 98 8.98 -4.09 -13.56
C SER A 98 7.46 -4.14 -13.36
N VAL A 99 6.96 -5.04 -12.50
CA VAL A 99 5.54 -5.14 -12.10
C VAL A 99 5.09 -3.80 -11.50
N PRO A 100 3.93 -3.25 -11.92
CA PRO A 100 3.47 -1.92 -11.49
C PRO A 100 3.42 -1.72 -9.97
N ALA A 101 3.09 -2.76 -9.20
CA ALA A 101 3.07 -2.73 -7.73
C ALA A 101 4.45 -2.58 -7.09
N CYS A 102 5.51 -3.08 -7.75
CA CYS A 102 6.90 -2.96 -7.30
C CYS A 102 7.57 -1.67 -7.79
N ARG A 103 6.90 -0.89 -8.66
CA ARG A 103 7.30 0.48 -8.99
C ARG A 103 6.85 1.41 -7.87
N LEU A 104 7.43 1.26 -6.68
CA LEU A 104 7.69 2.45 -5.87
C LEU A 104 8.43 3.40 -6.82
N ALA A 105 7.75 4.48 -7.22
CA ALA A 105 8.24 5.42 -8.23
C ALA A 105 9.74 5.58 -8.03
N GLN A 106 10.55 5.15 -9.01
CA GLN A 106 12.01 5.17 -8.89
C GLN A 106 12.39 6.57 -8.45
N ARG A 107 12.65 6.71 -7.14
CA ARG A 107 13.00 7.99 -6.55
C ARG A 107 14.28 8.37 -7.26
N PRO A 108 14.39 9.56 -7.86
CA PRO A 108 15.65 10.02 -8.40
C PRO A 108 16.71 9.79 -7.33
N LEU A 109 17.83 9.15 -7.72
CA LEU A 109 18.92 8.88 -6.80
C LEU A 109 19.24 10.19 -6.07
N ALA A 110 19.13 10.19 -4.74
CA ALA A 110 19.29 11.41 -3.96
C ALA A 110 20.64 12.07 -4.33
N PRO A 111 20.67 13.40 -4.52
CA PRO A 111 21.89 14.09 -4.95
C PRO A 111 23.01 13.86 -3.94
N SER A 112 24.20 13.52 -4.44
CA SER A 112 25.40 13.28 -3.62
C SER A 112 25.94 14.56 -2.99
N ALA A 113 25.65 15.72 -3.59
CA ALA A 113 25.93 17.03 -3.04
C ALA A 113 24.89 18.05 -3.50
N VAL A 114 24.48 18.94 -2.60
CA VAL A 114 23.50 20.00 -2.89
C VAL A 114 24.09 21.37 -2.59
N HIS A 115 24.03 22.27 -3.58
CA HIS A 115 24.44 23.66 -3.41
C HIS A 115 23.40 24.44 -2.59
N SER A 116 23.85 25.35 -1.73
CA SER A 116 22.99 26.18 -0.87
C SER A 116 21.94 26.98 -1.65
N GLU A 117 22.30 27.50 -2.83
CA GLU A 117 21.38 28.22 -3.72
C GLU A 117 20.27 27.32 -4.26
N ALA A 118 20.57 26.03 -4.50
CA ALA A 118 19.58 25.06 -4.96
C ALA A 118 18.60 24.72 -3.83
N LEU A 119 19.09 24.52 -2.60
CA LEU A 119 18.24 24.31 -1.43
C LEU A 119 17.29 25.49 -1.18
N ALA A 120 17.81 26.72 -1.25
CA ALA A 120 17.01 27.92 -1.05
C ALA A 120 15.91 28.04 -2.12
N LEU A 121 16.23 27.71 -3.38
CA LEU A 121 15.25 27.72 -4.46
C LEU A 121 14.20 26.61 -4.32
N CYS A 122 14.61 25.39 -3.95
CA CYS A 122 13.68 24.29 -3.65
C CYS A 122 12.71 24.66 -2.54
N ALA A 123 13.21 25.23 -1.44
CA ALA A 123 12.38 25.69 -0.32
C ALA A 123 11.39 26.79 -0.74
N ALA A 124 11.83 27.75 -1.57
CA ALA A 124 10.97 28.82 -2.07
C ALA A 124 9.84 28.31 -2.99
N LEU A 125 10.07 27.19 -3.67
CA LEU A 125 9.10 26.57 -4.58
C LEU A 125 8.28 25.46 -3.93
N GLY A 126 8.57 25.09 -2.69
CA GLY A 126 7.91 23.99 -1.98
C GLY A 126 8.22 22.61 -2.55
N ILE A 127 9.39 22.44 -3.16
CA ILE A 127 9.84 21.19 -3.81
C ILE A 127 10.92 20.54 -2.95
N ALA A 128 10.87 19.24 -2.79
CA ALA A 128 11.90 18.52 -2.03
C ALA A 128 13.16 18.32 -2.91
N PRO A 129 14.39 18.48 -2.39
CA PRO A 129 15.61 18.35 -3.20
C PRO A 129 15.78 16.98 -3.89
N ASP A 130 15.21 15.93 -3.31
CA ASP A 130 15.20 14.57 -3.83
C ASP A 130 14.19 14.35 -4.98
N GLU A 131 13.28 15.28 -5.20
CA GLU A 131 12.36 15.27 -6.36
C GLU A 131 13.03 15.82 -7.63
N VAL A 132 14.15 16.55 -7.46
CA VAL A 132 14.87 17.18 -8.57
C VAL A 132 15.96 16.25 -9.07
N PRO A 133 15.96 15.88 -10.37
CA PRO A 133 17.03 15.09 -10.97
C PRO A 133 18.38 15.79 -10.83
N ALA A 134 19.34 15.12 -10.19
CA ALA A 134 20.70 15.61 -10.06
C ALA A 134 21.42 15.68 -11.42
N GLY A 135 22.39 16.57 -11.54
CA GLY A 135 23.21 16.71 -12.75
C GLY A 135 24.16 15.52 -12.98
N PRO A 136 24.96 15.53 -14.07
CA PRO A 136 25.83 14.43 -14.48
C PRO A 136 26.87 13.97 -13.44
N GLN A 137 27.15 14.82 -12.44
CA GLN A 137 28.09 14.53 -11.35
C GLN A 137 27.38 14.20 -10.01
N GLY A 138 26.06 13.98 -10.04
CA GLY A 138 25.25 13.80 -8.82
C GLY A 138 25.05 15.07 -8.00
N GLN A 139 25.41 16.23 -8.55
CA GLN A 139 25.29 17.52 -7.88
C GLN A 139 23.96 18.19 -8.22
N LEU A 140 23.30 18.74 -7.20
CA LEU A 140 22.10 19.55 -7.37
C LEU A 140 22.46 21.04 -7.25
N GLY A 141 22.44 21.73 -8.39
CA GLY A 141 22.62 23.16 -8.52
C GLY A 141 21.33 23.89 -8.86
N ARG A 142 21.39 25.23 -8.87
CA ARG A 142 20.24 26.09 -9.23
C ARG A 142 19.69 25.77 -10.62
N ARG A 143 20.57 25.48 -11.58
CA ARG A 143 20.20 25.19 -12.97
C ARG A 143 19.32 23.95 -13.06
N GLU A 144 19.65 22.91 -12.32
CA GLU A 144 18.91 21.64 -12.31
C GLU A 144 17.49 21.84 -11.78
N VAL A 145 17.34 22.62 -10.70
CA VAL A 145 16.03 23.02 -10.15
C VAL A 145 15.21 23.80 -11.18
N GLU A 146 15.79 24.80 -11.82
CA GLU A 146 15.10 25.59 -12.86
C GLU A 146 14.66 24.75 -14.07
N VAL A 147 15.49 23.81 -14.50
CA VAL A 147 15.16 22.89 -15.60
C VAL A 147 14.01 21.97 -15.21
N HIS A 148 14.05 21.39 -14.01
CA HIS A 148 12.99 20.53 -13.48
C HIS A 148 11.65 21.26 -13.41
N VAL A 149 11.62 22.44 -12.77
CA VAL A 149 10.41 23.26 -12.64
C VAL A 149 9.83 23.62 -14.01
N ARG A 150 10.68 23.98 -14.98
CA ARG A 150 10.23 24.28 -16.35
C ARG A 150 9.61 23.06 -17.02
N ALA A 151 10.15 21.86 -16.80
CA ALA A 151 9.59 20.63 -17.33
C ALA A 151 8.20 20.35 -16.71
N GLU A 152 8.05 20.48 -15.40
CA GLU A 152 6.77 20.29 -14.71
C GLU A 152 5.70 21.29 -15.16
N LEU A 153 6.06 22.56 -15.31
CA LEU A 153 5.14 23.57 -15.83
C LEU A 153 4.67 23.27 -17.27
N ARG A 154 5.54 22.70 -18.11
CA ARG A 154 5.17 22.26 -19.47
C ARG A 154 4.22 21.07 -19.45
N LYS A 155 4.47 20.08 -18.58
CA LYS A 155 3.56 18.94 -18.38
C LYS A 155 2.19 19.41 -17.91
N LEU A 156 2.15 20.30 -16.92
CA LEU A 156 0.91 20.87 -16.41
C LEU A 156 0.15 21.65 -17.49
N ALA A 157 0.86 22.42 -18.31
CA ALA A 157 0.24 23.14 -19.42
C ALA A 157 -0.33 22.19 -20.49
N ALA A 158 0.34 21.07 -20.78
CA ALA A 158 -0.17 20.05 -21.69
C ALA A 158 -1.43 19.37 -21.13
N LEU A 159 -1.42 18.98 -19.85
CA LEU A 159 -2.58 18.38 -19.16
C LEU A 159 -3.79 19.33 -19.15
N ARG A 160 -3.57 20.61 -18.87
CA ARG A 160 -4.64 21.62 -18.89
C ARG A 160 -5.28 21.79 -20.27
N ARG A 161 -4.53 21.59 -21.36
CA ARG A 161 -5.09 21.62 -22.73
C ARG A 161 -5.97 20.41 -22.98
N LEU A 162 -5.49 19.23 -22.62
CA LEU A 162 -6.26 17.99 -22.75
C LEU A 162 -7.58 18.05 -21.99
N LEU A 163 -7.57 18.56 -20.76
CA LEU A 163 -8.77 18.70 -19.92
C LEU A 163 -9.71 19.84 -20.35
N ALA A 164 -9.29 20.72 -21.27
CA ALA A 164 -10.11 21.82 -21.76
C ALA A 164 -10.72 21.54 -23.15
N GLU A 165 -10.36 20.41 -23.76
CA GLU A 165 -10.90 19.93 -25.05
C GLU A 165 -12.06 18.93 -24.89
N ASP A 166 -12.48 18.66 -23.64
CA ASP A 166 -13.73 17.97 -23.24
C ASP A 166 -14.83 18.96 -22.83
#